data_AF-A0A5E4R010-F1
#
_entry.id   AF-A0A5E4R010-F1
#
_cell.length_a   1.000
_cell.length_b   1.000
_cell.length_c   1.000
_cell.angle_alpha   90.00
_cell.angle_beta   90.00
_cell.angle_gamma   90.00
#
_symmetry.space_group_name_H-M   'P 1'
#
loop_
_entity.id
_entity.type
_entity.pdbx_description
1 polymer ?
#
loop_
_entity_poly.entity_id
_entity_poly.type
_entity_poly.pdbx_seq_one_letter_code
_entity_poly.pdbx_strand_id
1 'polypeptide(L)'
;MTSRQILLSKWNTCTRLGCLDEHDTTAKEIIKNIHGFFHSVPELELSAPLWRLYSTAAYKTYVNALDSFRILCLQRFTDKGVCAHVSKTYGEKAASILALDLLLVGVDTTAAAAASSIYLLSKNIRAQKRLQKELDGHFPSGRSLISKDLDQLPYLRACLKEALRIKPVILGNGRCIHLTLCSRITSCQMKSDTFHPLTILYRRGG
;
A
#
# COMPACT_ATOMS: atom_id res chain seq x y z
N MET A 1 24.64 -8.48 17.22
CA MET A 1 23.83 -8.37 15.99
C MET A 1 24.62 -8.99 14.85
N THR A 2 24.28 -10.22 14.48
CA THR A 2 25.02 -11.04 13.50
C THR A 2 24.83 -10.51 12.09
N SER A 3 25.88 -10.58 11.26
CA SER A 3 25.95 -10.12 9.86
C SER A 3 24.83 -10.60 8.92
N ARG A 4 23.97 -11.52 9.38
CA ARG A 4 22.75 -11.99 8.72
C ARG A 4 21.60 -10.97 8.73
N GLN A 5 21.48 -10.10 9.74
CA GLN A 5 20.44 -9.05 9.77
C GLN A 5 20.72 -7.92 8.76
N ILE A 6 22.00 -7.63 8.48
CA ILE A 6 22.45 -6.51 7.65
C ILE A 6 22.10 -6.71 6.16
N LEU A 7 21.99 -7.96 5.69
CA LEU A 7 21.67 -8.26 4.29
C LEU A 7 20.16 -8.30 4.01
N LEU A 8 19.34 -8.78 4.96
CA LEU A 8 17.88 -8.66 4.90
C LEU A 8 17.41 -7.20 5.01
N SER A 9 18.19 -6.39 5.74
CA SER A 9 18.00 -4.94 5.90
C SER A 9 18.07 -4.15 4.57
N LYS A 10 18.86 -4.62 3.60
CA LYS A 10 19.17 -3.84 2.39
C LYS A 10 18.03 -3.70 1.39
N TRP A 11 17.02 -4.57 1.43
CA TRP A 11 15.96 -4.63 0.41
C TRP A 11 14.55 -4.41 0.95
N ASN A 12 14.35 -4.44 2.26
CA ASN A 12 13.04 -4.19 2.86
C ASN A 12 12.83 -2.68 3.02
N THR A 13 11.77 -2.15 2.40
CA THR A 13 11.35 -0.75 2.51
C THR A 13 11.23 -0.31 3.98
N CYS A 14 10.70 -1.17 4.85
CA CYS A 14 10.57 -0.90 6.28
C CYS A 14 11.93 -0.78 6.98
N THR A 15 12.96 -1.50 6.53
CA THR A 15 14.31 -1.37 7.09
C THR A 15 15.04 -0.15 6.56
N ARG A 16 14.87 0.20 5.28
CA ARG A 16 15.36 1.49 4.74
C ARG A 16 14.71 2.70 5.42
N LEU A 17 13.46 2.54 5.86
CA LEU A 17 12.72 3.52 6.65
C LEU A 17 13.07 3.50 8.14
N GLY A 18 13.93 2.59 8.62
CA GLY A 18 14.25 2.45 10.05
C GLY A 18 13.08 1.97 10.92
N CYS A 19 11.96 1.53 10.33
CA CYS A 19 10.74 1.14 11.05
C CYS A 19 10.89 -0.13 11.89
N LEU A 20 11.97 -0.90 11.68
CA LEU A 20 12.23 -2.13 12.44
C LEU A 20 13.19 -1.92 13.62
N ASP A 21 13.81 -0.75 13.72
CA ASP A 21 14.69 -0.42 14.85
C ASP A 21 13.84 0.22 15.96
N GLU A 22 13.73 -0.44 17.11
CA GLU A 22 12.88 0.03 18.22
C GLU A 22 13.32 1.40 18.78
N HIS A 23 14.52 1.85 18.47
CA HIS A 23 15.10 3.12 18.94
C HIS A 23 14.99 4.26 17.92
N ASP A 24 14.54 4.03 16.69
CA ASP A 24 14.38 5.10 15.69
C ASP A 24 13.09 5.89 15.96
N THR A 25 13.24 7.04 16.64
CA THR A 25 12.13 7.96 16.94
C THR A 25 11.51 8.53 15.68
N THR A 26 12.30 8.73 14.62
CA THR A 26 11.84 9.24 13.33
C THR A 26 10.90 8.26 12.65
N ALA A 27 11.21 6.97 12.67
CA ALA A 27 10.36 5.97 12.02
C ALA A 27 9.00 5.81 12.72
N LYS A 28 8.97 5.91 14.05
CA LYS A 28 7.72 5.94 14.84
C LYS A 28 6.89 7.19 14.53
N GLU A 29 7.55 8.33 14.36
CA GLU A 29 6.89 9.58 13.98
C GLU A 29 6.27 9.48 12.57
N ILE A 30 6.96 8.85 11.62
CA ILE A 30 6.41 8.56 10.28
C ILE A 30 5.13 7.74 10.40
N ILE A 31 5.16 6.63 11.13
CA ILE A 31 3.99 5.74 11.28
C ILE A 31 2.83 6.50 11.94
N LYS A 32 3.11 7.30 12.98
CA LYS A 32 2.11 8.13 13.66
C LYS A 32 1.49 9.16 12.72
N ASN A 33 2.30 9.84 11.92
CA ASN A 33 1.82 10.84 10.95
C ASN A 33 0.98 10.20 9.82
N ILE A 34 1.39 9.05 9.30
CA ILE A 34 0.60 8.29 8.31
C ILE A 34 -0.76 7.92 8.90
N HIS A 35 -0.79 7.38 10.12
CA HIS A 35 -2.05 6.98 10.76
C HIS A 35 -2.95 8.18 11.06
N GLY A 36 -2.37 9.32 11.49
CA GLY A 36 -3.11 10.57 11.70
C GLY A 36 -3.68 11.15 10.39
N PHE A 37 -2.93 11.02 9.29
CA PHE A 37 -3.41 11.37 7.95
C PHE A 37 -4.63 10.53 7.57
N PHE A 38 -4.55 9.20 7.67
CA PHE A 38 -5.66 8.33 7.32
C PHE A 38 -6.90 8.51 8.19
N HIS A 39 -6.75 8.93 9.46
CA HIS A 39 -7.89 9.24 10.32
C HIS A 39 -8.55 10.59 9.99
N SER A 40 -7.81 11.56 9.44
CA SER A 40 -8.33 12.89 9.08
C SER A 40 -8.93 12.93 7.67
N VAL A 41 -8.49 12.04 6.78
CA VAL A 41 -9.00 11.92 5.40
C VAL A 41 -10.53 11.73 5.34
N PRO A 42 -11.17 10.81 6.09
CA PRO A 42 -12.62 10.64 6.03
C PRO A 42 -13.40 11.92 6.36
N GLU A 43 -12.92 12.70 7.33
CA GLU A 43 -13.57 13.95 7.72
C GLU A 43 -13.38 15.06 6.67
N LEU A 44 -12.24 15.07 5.97
CA LEU A 44 -11.86 16.13 5.03
C LEU A 44 -12.27 15.85 3.57
N GLU A 45 -12.25 14.58 3.14
CA GLU A 45 -12.51 14.14 1.77
C GLU A 45 -13.94 13.62 1.55
N LEU A 46 -14.58 13.01 2.57
CA LEU A 46 -15.98 12.53 2.45
C LEU A 46 -17.00 13.59 2.91
N SER A 47 -16.58 14.64 3.61
CA SER A 47 -17.46 15.74 4.03
C SER A 47 -17.46 16.89 3.02
N ALA A 48 -18.42 17.80 3.13
CA ALA A 48 -18.41 19.02 2.34
C ALA A 48 -17.08 19.77 2.52
N PRO A 49 -16.51 20.43 1.49
CA PRO A 49 -15.17 21.03 1.52
C PRO A 49 -15.11 22.32 2.36
N LEU A 50 -15.53 22.25 3.62
CA LEU A 50 -15.55 23.34 4.60
C LEU A 50 -14.14 23.83 4.93
N TRP A 51 -13.12 22.99 4.76
CA TRP A 51 -11.70 23.34 4.90
C TRP A 51 -11.25 24.44 3.92
N ARG A 52 -11.95 24.66 2.80
CA ARG A 52 -11.68 25.78 1.88
C ARG A 52 -12.09 27.14 2.46
N LEU A 53 -13.04 27.14 3.40
CA LEU A 53 -13.60 28.35 3.99
C LEU A 53 -13.08 28.58 5.41
N TYR A 54 -12.86 27.50 6.18
CA TYR A 54 -12.35 27.57 7.55
C TYR A 54 -11.29 26.51 7.81
N SER A 55 -10.12 26.93 8.30
CA SER A 55 -9.05 26.03 8.72
C SER A 55 -9.45 25.28 10.01
N THR A 56 -10.09 24.13 9.84
CA THR A 56 -10.47 23.23 10.95
C THR A 56 -9.24 22.62 11.64
N ALA A 57 -9.39 22.12 12.86
CA ALA A 57 -8.31 21.46 13.59
C ALA A 57 -7.84 20.18 12.87
N ALA A 58 -8.77 19.44 12.25
CA ALA A 58 -8.47 18.29 11.40
C ALA A 58 -7.59 18.69 10.19
N TYR A 59 -7.92 19.80 9.52
CA TYR A 59 -7.13 20.31 8.39
C TYR A 59 -5.71 20.71 8.80
N LYS A 60 -5.53 21.40 9.93
CA LYS A 60 -4.19 21.75 10.43
C LYS A 60 -3.36 20.51 10.76
N THR A 61 -3.99 19.51 11.35
CA THR A 61 -3.34 18.23 11.68
C THR A 61 -2.91 17.49 10.41
N TYR A 62 -3.79 17.46 9.40
CA TYR A 62 -3.54 16.88 8.09
C TYR A 62 -2.34 17.54 7.38
N VAL A 63 -2.33 18.87 7.29
CA VAL A 63 -1.23 19.62 6.65
C VAL A 63 0.08 19.42 7.39
N ASN A 64 0.07 19.49 8.73
CA ASN A 64 1.28 19.26 9.52
C ASN A 64 1.83 17.84 9.35
N ALA A 65 0.96 16.82 9.28
CA ALA A 65 1.38 15.44 9.03
C ALA A 65 2.04 15.28 7.65
N LEU A 66 1.48 15.92 6.62
CA LEU A 66 2.04 15.92 5.27
C LEU A 66 3.39 16.64 5.19
N ASP A 67 3.54 17.79 5.85
CA ASP A 67 4.79 18.55 5.85
C ASP A 67 5.91 17.79 6.57
N SER A 68 5.62 17.21 7.74
CA SER A 68 6.58 16.34 8.44
C SER A 68 6.98 15.15 7.56
N PHE A 69 6.02 14.54 6.88
CA PHE A 69 6.29 13.43 5.98
C PHE A 69 7.18 13.81 4.80
N ARG A 70 6.92 14.98 4.19
CA ARG A 70 7.72 15.52 3.08
C ARG A 70 9.18 15.72 3.49
N ILE A 71 9.42 16.30 4.66
CA ILE A 71 10.78 16.53 5.18
C ILE A 71 11.52 15.20 5.33
N LEU A 72 10.85 14.21 5.93
CA LEU A 72 11.44 12.89 6.16
C LEU A 72 11.68 12.13 4.85
N CYS A 73 10.80 12.30 3.87
CA CYS A 73 10.98 11.73 2.54
C CYS A 73 12.19 12.30 1.82
N LEU A 74 12.37 13.62 1.88
CA LEU A 74 13.54 14.29 1.31
C LEU A 74 14.82 13.85 2.00
N GLN A 75 14.82 13.58 3.30
CA GLN A 75 16.01 13.11 4.00
C GLN A 75 16.40 11.67 3.65
N ARG A 76 15.44 10.77 3.41
CA ARG A 76 15.71 9.32 3.28
C ARG A 76 15.62 8.76 1.85
N PHE A 77 14.93 9.43 0.92
CA PHE A 77 14.63 8.88 -0.42
C PHE A 77 15.34 9.56 -1.60
N THR A 78 15.92 10.75 -1.44
CA THR A 78 16.60 11.44 -2.55
C THR A 78 18.03 10.96 -2.81
N ASP A 79 18.61 10.16 -1.91
CA ASP A 79 19.98 9.68 -2.07
C ASP A 79 20.12 8.63 -3.19
N LYS A 80 19.19 7.67 -3.28
CA LYS A 80 19.25 6.55 -4.24
C LYS A 80 17.86 5.98 -4.59
N GLY A 81 17.60 5.78 -5.89
CA GLY A 81 16.42 5.07 -6.39
C GLY A 81 15.55 5.90 -7.34
N VAL A 82 14.31 5.46 -7.54
CA VAL A 82 13.34 6.10 -8.45
C VAL A 82 13.09 7.56 -8.04
N CYS A 83 12.93 7.84 -6.74
CA CYS A 83 12.71 9.21 -6.24
C CYS A 83 13.90 10.13 -6.49
N ALA A 84 15.14 9.62 -6.41
CA ALA A 84 16.35 10.38 -6.73
C ALA A 84 16.43 10.73 -8.22
N HIS A 85 16.04 9.80 -9.10
CA HIS A 85 15.97 10.04 -10.53
C HIS A 85 14.89 11.08 -10.87
N VAL A 86 13.69 10.94 -10.31
CA VAL A 86 12.60 11.90 -10.49
C VAL A 86 12.99 13.29 -9.99
N SER A 87 13.71 13.37 -8.87
CA SER A 87 14.17 14.66 -8.34
C SER A 87 15.05 15.40 -9.34
N LYS A 88 15.95 14.68 -10.04
CA LYS A 88 16.83 15.25 -11.07
C LYS A 88 16.08 15.64 -12.35
N THR A 89 15.03 14.92 -12.72
CA THR A 89 14.30 15.14 -13.98
C THR A 89 13.14 16.13 -13.85
N TYR A 90 12.39 16.07 -12.76
CA TYR A 90 11.12 16.80 -12.54
C TYR A 90 11.16 17.72 -11.31
N GLY A 91 12.28 17.75 -10.59
CA GLY A 91 12.48 18.56 -9.38
C GLY A 91 12.07 17.86 -8.09
N GLU A 92 12.59 18.39 -6.97
CA GLU A 92 12.40 17.82 -5.63
C GLU A 92 10.94 17.76 -5.18
N LYS A 93 10.12 18.72 -5.63
CA LYS A 93 8.67 18.75 -5.33
C LYS A 93 7.96 17.54 -5.92
N ALA A 94 8.24 17.20 -7.18
CA ALA A 94 7.64 16.05 -7.84
C ALA A 94 8.10 14.73 -7.18
N ALA A 95 9.39 14.62 -6.83
CA ALA A 95 9.90 13.46 -6.12
C ALA A 95 9.27 13.28 -4.74
N SER A 96 9.02 14.38 -4.03
CA SER A 96 8.34 14.37 -2.72
C SER A 96 6.90 13.88 -2.82
N ILE A 97 6.15 14.37 -3.81
CA ILE A 97 4.76 13.97 -4.04
C ILE A 97 4.68 12.48 -4.38
N LEU A 98 5.55 11.99 -5.27
CA LEU A 98 5.58 10.56 -5.60
C LEU A 98 5.97 9.67 -4.41
N ALA A 99 6.92 10.10 -3.58
CA ALA A 99 7.31 9.37 -2.39
C ALA A 99 6.16 9.31 -1.38
N LEU A 100 5.46 10.44 -1.20
CA LEU A 100 4.27 10.55 -0.37
C LEU A 100 3.17 9.59 -0.84
N ASP A 101 2.81 9.63 -2.13
CA ASP A 101 1.77 8.77 -2.69
C ASP A 101 2.11 7.29 -2.54
N LEU A 102 3.37 6.91 -2.86
CA LEU A 102 3.82 5.53 -2.78
C LEU A 102 3.75 4.98 -1.35
N LEU A 103 4.11 5.81 -0.37
CA LEU A 103 4.13 5.39 1.03
C LEU A 103 2.76 5.43 1.67
N LEU A 104 1.98 6.50 1.48
CA LEU A 104 0.62 6.58 2.01
C LEU A 104 -0.23 5.43 1.46
N VAL A 105 -0.34 5.32 0.13
CA VAL A 105 -1.20 4.32 -0.50
C VAL A 105 -0.64 2.91 -0.34
N GLY A 106 0.68 2.76 -0.42
CA GLY A 106 1.33 1.45 -0.40
C GLY A 106 1.39 0.80 0.97
N VAL A 107 1.58 1.57 2.05
CA VAL A 107 1.75 1.01 3.40
C VAL A 107 0.46 0.38 3.92
N ASP A 108 -0.65 1.13 3.90
CA ASP A 108 -1.91 0.66 4.47
C ASP A 108 -2.47 -0.54 3.69
N THR A 109 -2.46 -0.46 2.36
CA THR A 109 -2.96 -1.54 1.50
C THR A 109 -2.14 -2.82 1.64
N THR A 110 -0.80 -2.71 1.71
CA THR A 110 0.08 -3.86 1.87
C THR A 110 -0.04 -4.46 3.28
N ALA A 111 -0.14 -3.62 4.32
CA ALA A 111 -0.34 -4.08 5.69
C ALA A 111 -1.67 -4.84 5.84
N ALA A 112 -2.75 -4.32 5.27
CA ALA A 112 -4.06 -4.98 5.24
C ALA A 112 -4.03 -6.30 4.46
N ALA A 113 -3.35 -6.35 3.30
CA ALA A 113 -3.16 -7.57 2.52
C ALA A 113 -2.42 -8.65 3.32
N ALA A 114 -1.31 -8.27 3.95
CA ALA A 114 -0.48 -9.18 4.74
C ALA A 114 -1.24 -9.70 5.96
N ALA A 115 -1.88 -8.81 6.73
CA ALA A 115 -2.68 -9.18 7.89
C ALA A 115 -3.83 -10.13 7.50
N SER A 116 -4.54 -9.83 6.41
CA SER A 116 -5.62 -10.68 5.90
C SER A 116 -5.12 -12.05 5.47
N SER A 117 -3.96 -12.11 4.81
CA SER A 117 -3.35 -13.37 4.36
C SER A 117 -2.95 -14.25 5.55
N ILE A 118 -2.26 -13.69 6.54
CA ILE A 118 -1.85 -14.40 7.75
C ILE A 118 -3.07 -14.88 8.55
N TYR A 119 -4.09 -14.03 8.67
CA TYR A 119 -5.33 -14.37 9.37
C TYR A 119 -6.09 -15.54 8.70
N LEU A 120 -6.16 -15.57 7.38
CA LEU A 120 -6.81 -16.68 6.68
C LEU A 120 -5.99 -17.98 6.73
N LEU A 121 -4.65 -17.86 6.70
CA LEU A 121 -3.76 -19.00 6.88
C LEU A 121 -3.86 -19.60 8.29
N SER A 122 -3.92 -18.78 9.34
CA SER A 122 -4.03 -19.25 10.72
C SER A 122 -5.34 -20.00 10.99
N LYS A 123 -6.42 -19.62 10.28
CA LYS A 123 -7.70 -20.35 10.32
C LYS A 123 -7.69 -21.66 9.55
N ASN A 124 -6.75 -21.87 8.61
CA ASN A 124 -6.68 -23.06 7.79
C ASN A 124 -5.34 -23.79 7.98
N ILE A 125 -5.27 -24.61 9.03
CA ILE A 125 -4.08 -25.38 9.40
C ILE A 125 -3.58 -26.29 8.27
N ARG A 126 -4.48 -26.81 7.41
CA ARG A 126 -4.09 -27.65 6.27
C ARG A 126 -3.34 -26.83 5.23
N ALA A 127 -3.85 -25.64 4.91
CA ALA A 127 -3.19 -24.73 3.98
C ALA A 127 -1.84 -24.24 4.54
N GLN A 128 -1.79 -23.91 5.83
CA GLN A 128 -0.55 -23.50 6.50
C GLN A 128 0.52 -24.60 6.44
N LYS A 129 0.18 -25.85 6.78
CA LYS A 129 1.13 -26.98 6.73
C LYS A 129 1.62 -27.24 5.30
N ARG A 130 0.76 -27.12 4.30
CA ARG A 130 1.15 -27.28 2.90
C ARG A 130 2.09 -26.16 2.44
N LEU A 131 1.80 -24.92 2.81
CA LEU A 131 2.65 -23.78 2.51
C LEU A 131 4.02 -23.92 3.19
N GLN A 132 4.03 -24.35 4.45
CA GLN A 132 5.28 -24.61 5.18
C GLN A 132 6.13 -25.67 4.47
N LYS A 133 5.54 -26.78 4.00
CA LYS A 133 6.26 -27.79 3.22
C LYS A 133 6.85 -27.24 1.92
N GLU A 134 6.13 -26.36 1.21
CA GLU A 134 6.66 -25.69 0.01
C GLU A 134 7.87 -24.81 0.37
N LEU A 135 7.76 -24.00 1.43
CA LEU A 135 8.83 -23.13 1.89
C LEU A 135 10.06 -23.92 2.36
N ASP A 136 9.87 -24.96 3.18
CA ASP A 136 10.95 -25.80 3.69
C ASP A 136 11.67 -26.55 2.56
N GLY A 137 10.93 -26.94 1.51
CA GLY A 137 11.50 -27.60 0.32
C GLY A 137 12.38 -26.68 -0.53
N HIS A 138 12.02 -25.39 -0.64
CA HIS A 138 12.78 -24.41 -1.44
C HIS A 138 13.86 -23.67 -0.64
N PHE A 139 13.76 -23.59 0.70
CA PHE A 139 14.70 -22.84 1.54
C PHE A 139 15.27 -23.61 2.74
N PRO A 140 16.03 -24.69 2.52
CA PRO A 140 16.63 -25.45 3.62
C PRO A 140 17.75 -24.70 4.37
N SER A 141 18.32 -23.64 3.80
CA SER A 141 19.62 -23.07 4.25
C SER A 141 19.57 -21.70 4.94
N GLY A 142 18.39 -21.19 5.30
CA GLY A 142 18.29 -19.87 5.94
C GLY A 142 18.83 -18.70 5.08
N ARG A 143 18.84 -18.89 3.76
CA ARG A 143 19.19 -17.90 2.75
C ARG A 143 18.09 -16.83 2.67
N SER A 144 18.49 -15.58 2.40
CA SER A 144 17.53 -14.49 2.12
C SER A 144 16.76 -14.75 0.83
N LEU A 145 15.45 -14.55 0.88
CA LEU A 145 14.57 -14.59 -0.30
C LEU A 145 15.03 -13.54 -1.33
N ILE A 146 15.20 -13.96 -2.58
CA ILE A 146 15.43 -13.09 -3.73
C ILE A 146 14.17 -13.11 -4.60
N SER A 147 13.89 -12.04 -5.35
CA SER A 147 12.70 -11.94 -6.21
C SER A 147 12.51 -13.13 -7.16
N LYS A 148 13.60 -13.74 -7.65
CA LYS A 148 13.54 -14.94 -8.52
C LYS A 148 13.01 -16.17 -7.81
N ASP A 149 13.15 -16.24 -6.49
CA ASP A 149 12.72 -17.38 -5.70
C ASP A 149 11.18 -17.37 -5.53
N LEU A 150 10.53 -16.20 -5.67
CA LEU A 150 9.06 -16.09 -5.62
C LEU A 150 8.37 -16.80 -6.79
N ASP A 151 9.03 -16.91 -7.94
CA ASP A 151 8.50 -17.66 -9.08
C ASP A 151 8.46 -19.17 -8.81
N GLN A 152 9.27 -19.65 -7.87
CA GLN A 152 9.32 -21.05 -7.46
C GLN A 152 8.32 -21.39 -6.34
N LEU A 153 7.51 -20.43 -5.89
CA LEU A 153 6.52 -20.62 -4.81
C LEU A 153 5.09 -20.47 -5.33
N PRO A 154 4.61 -21.40 -6.19
CA PRO A 154 3.29 -21.31 -6.78
C PRO A 154 2.16 -21.41 -5.73
N TYR A 155 2.33 -22.20 -4.68
CA TYR A 155 1.32 -22.34 -3.63
C TYR A 155 1.23 -21.10 -2.76
N LEU A 156 2.36 -20.47 -2.39
CA LEU A 156 2.35 -19.15 -1.73
C LEU A 156 1.56 -18.14 -2.56
N ARG A 157 1.83 -18.03 -3.86
CA ARG A 157 1.12 -17.11 -4.77
C ARG A 157 -0.39 -17.43 -4.82
N ALA A 158 -0.76 -18.70 -4.84
CA ALA A 158 -2.15 -19.12 -4.79
C ALA A 158 -2.83 -18.72 -3.46
N CYS A 159 -2.15 -18.91 -2.33
CA CYS A 159 -2.65 -18.49 -1.02
C CYS A 159 -2.87 -16.98 -0.92
N LEU A 160 -1.93 -16.17 -1.41
CA LEU A 160 -2.10 -14.70 -1.44
C LEU A 160 -3.26 -14.29 -2.35
N LYS A 161 -3.37 -14.88 -3.54
CA LYS A 161 -4.49 -14.59 -4.47
C LYS A 161 -5.84 -14.96 -3.83
N GLU A 162 -5.92 -16.10 -3.17
CA GLU A 162 -7.15 -16.54 -2.50
C GLU A 162 -7.48 -15.66 -1.28
N ALA A 163 -6.47 -15.23 -0.52
CA ALA A 163 -6.66 -14.30 0.57
C ALA A 163 -7.24 -12.97 0.09
N LEU A 164 -6.72 -12.41 -1.00
CA LEU A 164 -7.22 -11.19 -1.62
C LEU A 164 -8.59 -11.38 -2.29
N ARG A 165 -8.93 -12.60 -2.75
CA ARG A 165 -10.27 -12.94 -3.25
C ARG A 165 -11.32 -12.90 -2.14
N ILE A 166 -10.98 -13.37 -0.94
CA ILE A 166 -11.88 -13.43 0.22
C ILE A 166 -11.94 -12.09 0.96
N LYS A 167 -10.78 -11.44 1.12
CA LYS A 167 -10.61 -10.17 1.80
C LYS A 167 -9.92 -9.17 0.87
N PRO A 168 -10.67 -8.55 -0.07
CA PRO A 168 -10.11 -7.54 -0.94
C PRO A 168 -9.70 -6.31 -0.13
N VAL A 169 -8.51 -5.78 -0.39
CA VAL A 169 -7.99 -4.58 0.27
C VAL A 169 -8.67 -3.31 -0.25
N ILE A 170 -9.04 -3.32 -1.53
CA ILE A 170 -9.73 -2.22 -2.20
C ILE A 170 -11.14 -2.70 -2.57
N LEU A 171 -12.15 -1.94 -2.16
CA LEU A 171 -13.57 -2.29 -2.37
C LEU A 171 -14.01 -2.14 -3.83
N GLY A 172 -13.36 -1.26 -4.59
CA GLY A 172 -13.65 -1.05 -6.00
C GLY A 172 -12.81 0.04 -6.64
N ASN A 173 -12.84 0.12 -7.97
CA ASN A 173 -12.25 1.22 -8.73
C ASN A 173 -13.37 2.10 -9.29
N GLY A 174 -13.35 3.40 -9.00
CA GLY A 174 -14.26 4.36 -9.63
C GLY A 174 -13.81 4.69 -11.05
N ARG A 175 -14.74 4.73 -12.01
CA ARG A 175 -14.47 5.28 -13.36
C ARG A 175 -15.54 6.32 -13.70
N CYS A 176 -15.10 7.47 -14.23
CA CYS A 176 -15.98 8.43 -14.87
C CYS A 176 -15.92 8.20 -16.38
N ILE A 177 -17.06 7.85 -16.99
CA ILE A 177 -17.14 7.57 -18.42
C ILE A 177 -17.43 8.89 -19.14
N HIS A 178 -16.51 9.33 -20.00
CA HIS A 178 -16.75 10.48 -20.87
C HIS A 178 -17.70 10.10 -22.01
N LEU A 179 -18.64 10.99 -22.33
CA LEU A 179 -19.88 10.74 -23.12
C LEU A 179 -19.70 10.14 -24.52
N THR A 180 -18.50 10.12 -25.10
CA THR A 180 -18.27 9.70 -26.49
C THR A 180 -18.31 8.18 -26.71
N LEU A 181 -18.22 7.36 -25.65
CA LEU A 181 -18.18 5.88 -25.75
C LEU A 181 -19.49 5.18 -25.30
N CYS A 182 -20.49 5.94 -24.84
CA CYS A 182 -21.73 5.39 -24.27
C CYS A 182 -22.61 4.63 -25.28
N SER A 183 -22.43 4.83 -26.59
CA SER A 183 -23.30 4.27 -27.63
C SER A 183 -23.05 2.80 -28.01
N ARG A 184 -22.03 2.11 -27.48
CA ARG A 184 -21.65 0.76 -27.96
C ARG A 184 -21.64 -0.39 -26.94
N ILE A 185 -21.67 -0.14 -25.65
CA ILE A 185 -21.40 -1.19 -24.64
C ILE A 185 -22.67 -1.66 -23.92
N THR A 186 -23.74 -0.85 -23.89
CA THR A 186 -25.00 -1.22 -23.26
C THR A 186 -26.18 -0.68 -24.04
N SER A 187 -27.19 -1.51 -24.28
CA SER A 187 -28.51 -1.11 -24.78
C SER A 187 -29.30 -0.23 -23.79
N CYS A 188 -28.70 0.14 -22.67
CA CYS A 188 -29.23 1.12 -21.72
C CYS A 188 -28.55 2.48 -21.95
N GLN A 189 -29.35 3.51 -22.23
CA GLN A 189 -28.89 4.90 -22.16
C GLN A 189 -28.50 5.22 -20.72
N MET A 190 -27.20 5.39 -20.46
CA MET A 190 -26.69 5.80 -19.16
C MET A 190 -26.57 7.34 -19.13
N LYS A 191 -27.11 7.98 -18.09
CA LYS A 191 -27.05 9.44 -17.90
C LYS A 191 -25.61 9.90 -17.66
N SER A 192 -25.26 11.03 -18.26
CA SER A 192 -24.00 11.75 -18.06
C SER A 192 -23.73 12.00 -16.57
N ASP A 193 -22.46 11.89 -16.18
CA ASP A 193 -21.92 12.21 -14.85
C ASP A 193 -22.31 11.28 -13.68
N THR A 194 -22.72 10.05 -13.98
CA THR A 194 -22.95 9.05 -12.94
C THR A 194 -21.63 8.38 -12.53
N PHE A 195 -21.20 8.57 -11.26
CA PHE A 195 -20.09 7.83 -10.68
C PHE A 195 -20.47 6.35 -10.56
N HIS A 196 -19.80 5.50 -11.33
CA HIS A 196 -20.01 4.05 -11.26
C HIS A 196 -18.91 3.40 -10.43
N PRO A 197 -19.19 3.00 -9.18
CA PRO A 197 -18.27 2.16 -8.43
C PRO A 197 -18.23 0.78 -9.10
N LEU A 198 -17.08 0.38 -9.65
CA LEU A 198 -16.83 -1.03 -9.96
C LEU A 198 -16.52 -1.74 -8.65
N THR A 199 -17.57 -2.15 -7.93
CA THR A 199 -17.42 -3.10 -6.83
C THR A 199 -16.92 -4.42 -7.40
N ILE A 200 -15.93 -5.05 -6.77
CA ILE A 200 -15.53 -6.42 -7.10
C ILE A 200 -16.67 -7.34 -6.66
N LEU A 201 -17.72 -7.45 -7.48
CA LEU A 201 -18.85 -8.35 -7.25
C LEU A 201 -18.36 -9.77 -7.54
N TYR A 202 -18.06 -10.50 -6.46
CA TYR A 202 -17.74 -11.92 -6.54
C TYR A 202 -18.98 -12.70 -6.98
N ARG A 203 -19.06 -13.03 -8.27
CA ARG A 203 -20.06 -13.96 -8.80
C ARG A 203 -19.73 -15.35 -8.26
N ARG A 204 -20.45 -15.75 -7.21
CA ARG A 204 -20.39 -17.09 -6.63
C ARG A 204 -20.96 -18.06 -7.68
N GLY A 205 -20.08 -18.71 -8.44
CA GLY A 205 -20.48 -19.78 -9.36
C GLY A 205 -21.08 -20.93 -8.54
N GLY A 206 -22.34 -21.23 -8.83
CA GLY A 206 -23.02 -22.45 -8.41
C GLY A 206 -22.76 -23.59 -9.38
#